data_AF-A0A815CCH8-F1
#
_entry.id   AF-A0A815CCH8-F1
#
_cell.length_a   1.000
_cell.length_b   1.000
_cell.length_c   1.000
_cell.angle_alpha   90.00
_cell.angle_beta   90.00
_cell.angle_gamma   90.00
#
_symmetry.space_group_name_H-M   'P 1'
#
loop_
_entity.id
_entity.type
_entity.pdbx_description
1 polymer ?
#
loop_
_entity_poly.entity_id
_entity_poly.type
_entity_poly.pdbx_seq_one_letter_code
_entity_poly.pdbx_strand_id
1 'polypeptide(L)'
;MLNNQFGVYKAYGYANVTSTALWIAPQTSTSQTSYLALQIDRHLVVYTSASGVLWYSNTVNGGIGIPFCLQMLDSGNLVWTDYSSAIVWQTNTAQTG
;
A
#
# COMPACT_ATOMS: atom_id res chain seq x y z
N MET A 1 -9.09 21.22 6.97
CA MET A 1 -8.11 20.79 5.94
C MET A 1 -8.21 19.28 5.86
N LEU A 2 -8.49 18.72 4.68
CA LEU A 2 -8.54 17.27 4.49
C LEU A 2 -7.11 16.75 4.49
N ASN A 3 -6.76 15.92 5.47
CA ASN A 3 -5.49 15.22 5.51
C ASN A 3 -5.69 13.91 4.76
N ASN A 4 -5.25 13.87 3.51
CA ASN A 4 -5.31 12.65 2.72
C ASN A 4 -4.21 11.72 3.23
N GLN A 5 -4.59 10.58 3.81
CA GLN A 5 -3.68 9.50 4.19
C GLN A 5 -3.98 8.27 3.34
N PHE A 6 -2.93 7.52 2.98
CA PHE A 6 -3.11 6.25 2.31
C PHE A 6 -3.29 5.14 3.34
N GLY A 7 -4.33 4.31 3.20
CA GLY A 7 -4.66 3.30 4.19
C GLY A 7 -5.39 2.10 3.61
N VAL A 8 -5.22 0.95 4.27
CA VAL A 8 -6.03 -0.25 4.07
C VAL A 8 -7.13 -0.25 5.12
N TYR A 9 -8.37 -0.33 4.66
CA TYR A 9 -9.56 -0.27 5.51
C TYR A 9 -10.37 -1.57 5.39
N LYS A 10 -10.95 -2.01 6.50
CA LYS A 10 -12.02 -3.01 6.47
C LYS A 10 -13.33 -2.30 6.17
N ALA A 11 -13.98 -2.68 5.07
CA ALA A 11 -15.32 -2.20 4.73
C ALA A 11 -16.28 -3.40 4.66
N TYR A 12 -17.40 -3.32 5.38
CA TYR A 12 -18.56 -4.17 5.12
C TYR A 12 -19.40 -3.44 4.06
N GLY A 13 -19.89 -4.13 3.04
CA GLY A 13 -20.38 -3.58 1.76
C GLY A 13 -21.53 -2.56 1.76
N TYR A 14 -21.86 -1.93 2.89
CA TYR A 14 -22.77 -0.80 2.98
C TYR A 14 -21.98 0.50 3.17
N ALA A 15 -22.23 1.48 2.29
CA ALA A 15 -21.46 2.73 2.14
C ALA A 15 -21.38 3.66 3.37
N ASN A 16 -21.87 3.25 4.55
CA ASN A 16 -22.01 4.12 5.73
C ASN A 16 -21.63 3.46 7.07
N VAL A 17 -20.93 2.31 7.09
CA VAL A 17 -20.30 1.82 8.33
C VAL A 17 -18.91 2.42 8.46
N THR A 18 -18.58 2.87 9.67
CA THR A 18 -17.25 3.39 10.02
C THR A 18 -16.19 2.38 9.60
N SER A 19 -15.43 2.71 8.56
CA SER A 19 -14.31 1.91 8.10
C SER A 19 -13.20 1.97 9.16
N THR A 20 -12.87 0.82 9.74
CA THR A 20 -11.71 0.74 10.63
C THR A 20 -10.46 0.62 9.76
N ALA A 21 -9.51 1.53 9.96
CA ALA A 21 -8.20 1.42 9.35
C ALA A 21 -7.47 0.19 9.93
N LEU A 22 -7.07 -0.74 9.07
CA LEU A 22 -6.22 -1.88 9.44
C LEU A 22 -4.73 -1.49 9.36
N TRP A 23 -4.38 -0.62 8.42
CA TRP A 23 -3.04 -0.09 8.26
C TRP A 23 -3.08 1.29 7.61
N ILE A 24 -2.20 2.20 8.04
CA ILE A 24 -2.03 3.54 7.46
C ILE A 24 -0.56 3.73 7.10
N ALA A 25 -0.29 4.23 5.89
CA ALA A 25 1.05 4.59 5.47
C ALA A 25 1.57 5.77 6.32
N PRO A 26 2.74 5.63 6.95
CA PRO A 26 3.24 6.65 7.86
C PRO A 26 3.57 7.95 7.10
N GLN A 27 3.30 9.09 7.75
CA GLN A 27 3.68 10.44 7.28
C GLN A 27 3.15 10.83 5.88
N THR A 28 2.02 10.27 5.45
CA THR A 28 1.42 10.60 4.14
C THR A 28 0.44 11.78 4.15
N SER A 29 0.21 12.42 5.30
CA SER A 29 -0.74 13.53 5.43
C SER A 29 -0.37 14.71 4.51
N THR A 30 -1.19 14.93 3.48
CA THR A 30 -1.03 16.04 2.54
C THR A 30 -2.38 16.67 2.21
N SER A 31 -2.37 17.95 1.79
CA SER A 31 -3.53 18.64 1.20
C SER A 31 -3.71 18.32 -0.28
N GLN A 32 -2.72 17.69 -0.92
CA GLN A 32 -2.79 17.26 -2.31
C GLN A 32 -3.54 15.92 -2.42
N THR A 33 -4.08 15.63 -3.60
CA THR A 33 -4.46 14.26 -3.91
C THR A 33 -3.22 13.39 -3.99
N SER A 34 -3.35 12.13 -3.63
CA SER A 34 -2.25 11.17 -3.61
C SER A 34 -2.63 9.88 -4.34
N TYR A 35 -1.62 9.16 -4.81
CA TYR A 35 -1.81 7.87 -5.47
C TYR A 35 -0.71 6.89 -5.06
N LEU A 36 -1.04 5.60 -5.12
CA LEU A 36 -0.12 4.50 -4.90
C LEU A 36 0.40 4.00 -6.25
N ALA A 37 1.70 3.86 -6.39
CA ALA A 37 2.32 3.31 -7.58
C ALA A 37 3.40 2.29 -7.21
N LEU A 38 3.49 1.23 -8.01
CA LEU A 38 4.56 0.27 -7.94
C LEU A 38 5.61 0.64 -8.99
N GLN A 39 6.81 1.01 -8.54
CA GLN A 39 7.89 1.46 -9.41
C GLN A 39 8.72 0.29 -9.96
N ILE A 40 9.46 0.55 -11.05
CA ILE A 40 10.33 -0.43 -11.72
C ILE A 40 11.56 -0.83 -10.87
N ASP A 41 12.01 0.05 -9.99
CA ASP A 41 13.06 -0.18 -8.99
C ASP A 41 12.57 -0.96 -7.77
N ARG A 42 11.30 -1.39 -7.80
CA ARG A 42 10.67 -2.22 -6.78
C ARG A 42 10.60 -1.48 -5.45
N HIS A 43 10.06 -0.28 -5.51
CA HIS A 43 9.38 0.36 -4.38
C HIS A 43 7.88 0.49 -4.62
N LEU A 44 7.09 0.23 -3.56
CA LEU A 44 5.70 0.65 -3.51
C LEU A 44 5.69 2.04 -2.89
N VAL A 45 5.25 3.02 -3.67
CA VAL A 45 5.42 4.44 -3.34
C VAL A 45 4.07 5.15 -3.32
N VAL A 46 3.88 6.00 -2.31
CA VAL A 46 2.79 6.96 -2.24
C VAL A 46 3.31 8.29 -2.76
N TYR A 47 2.69 8.78 -3.83
CA TYR A 47 2.99 10.08 -4.44
C TYR A 47 1.91 11.10 -4.15
N THR A 48 2.26 12.38 -4.19
CA THR A 48 1.30 13.46 -4.45
C THR A 48 0.95 13.51 -5.93
N SER A 49 -0.14 14.18 -6.29
CA SER A 49 -0.50 14.49 -7.67
C SER A 49 0.55 15.30 -8.43
N ALA A 50 1.42 16.02 -7.71
CA ALA A 50 2.57 16.73 -8.26
C ALA A 50 3.84 15.87 -8.35
N SER A 51 3.70 14.54 -8.24
CA SER A 51 4.80 13.56 -8.29
C SER A 51 5.83 13.67 -7.15
N GLY A 52 5.46 14.28 -6.02
CA GLY A 52 6.29 14.29 -4.81
C GLY A 52 6.16 12.98 -4.04
N VAL A 53 7.27 12.42 -3.55
CA VAL A 53 7.25 11.19 -2.74
C VAL A 53 6.82 11.51 -1.31
N LEU A 54 5.80 10.81 -0.81
CA LEU A 54 5.32 10.92 0.57
C LEU A 54 5.80 9.76 1.45
N TRP A 55 5.81 8.55 0.92
CA TRP A 55 6.27 7.34 1.61
C TRP A 55 6.66 6.27 0.59
N TYR A 56 7.56 5.37 0.96
CA TYR A 56 7.88 4.17 0.19
C TYR A 56 8.18 2.97 1.11
N SER A 57 7.94 1.77 0.59
CA SER A 57 8.09 0.49 1.31
C SER A 57 9.51 0.13 1.75
N ASN A 58 10.53 0.86 1.27
CA ASN A 58 11.95 0.59 1.51
C ASN A 58 12.38 -0.86 1.19
N THR A 59 11.74 -1.46 0.19
CA THR A 59 12.07 -2.78 -0.34
C THR A 59 13.34 -2.77 -1.17
N VAL A 60 14.10 -3.87 -1.18
CA VAL A 60 15.42 -3.92 -1.86
C VAL A 60 15.33 -3.88 -3.38
N ASN A 61 16.29 -3.19 -3.99
CA ASN A 61 16.61 -3.29 -5.41
C ASN A 61 16.96 -4.74 -5.76
N GLY A 62 16.10 -5.41 -6.53
CA GLY A 62 16.40 -6.71 -7.12
C GLY A 62 16.07 -6.67 -8.60
N GLY A 63 17.08 -6.70 -9.47
CA GLY A 63 17.01 -6.91 -10.93
C GLY A 63 15.79 -6.39 -11.71
N ILE A 64 16.02 -5.51 -12.68
CA ILE A 64 14.99 -5.01 -13.62
C ILE A 64 14.34 -6.20 -14.38
N GLY A 65 13.00 -6.15 -14.55
CA GLY A 65 12.29 -7.02 -15.51
C GLY A 65 11.74 -8.34 -14.96
N ILE A 66 11.76 -8.52 -13.64
CA ILE A 66 11.26 -9.71 -12.98
C ILE A 66 9.78 -9.49 -12.57
N PRO A 67 8.83 -10.37 -12.94
CA PRO A 67 7.43 -10.18 -12.60
C PRO A 67 7.23 -10.16 -11.07
N PHE A 68 6.33 -9.31 -10.61
CA PHE A 68 5.96 -9.16 -9.20
C PHE A 68 4.46 -8.90 -9.10
N CYS A 69 3.89 -9.18 -7.93
CA CYS A 69 2.46 -9.03 -7.71
C CYS A 69 2.19 -8.28 -6.40
N LEU A 70 1.32 -7.27 -6.46
CA LEU A 70 0.68 -6.69 -5.29
C LEU A 70 -0.72 -7.32 -5.18
N GLN A 71 -0.95 -8.10 -4.15
CA GLN A 71 -2.18 -8.89 -3.99
C GLN A 71 -2.80 -8.67 -2.61
N MET A 72 -4.11 -8.42 -2.59
CA MET A 72 -4.89 -8.54 -1.37
C MET A 72 -5.26 -10.01 -1.18
N LEU A 73 -4.78 -10.64 -0.10
CA LEU A 73 -5.11 -12.02 0.23
C LEU A 73 -6.48 -12.11 0.93
N ASP A 74 -7.12 -13.27 0.84
CA ASP A 74 -8.39 -13.55 1.55
C ASP A 74 -8.28 -13.37 3.07
N SER A 75 -7.07 -13.48 3.62
CA SER A 75 -6.77 -13.23 5.03
C SER A 75 -6.86 -11.76 5.45
N GLY A 76 -7.00 -10.82 4.50
CA GLY A 76 -6.98 -9.39 4.75
C GLY A 76 -5.58 -8.76 4.71
N ASN A 77 -4.56 -9.54 4.36
CA ASN A 77 -3.18 -9.05 4.23
C ASN A 77 -2.92 -8.57 2.80
N LEU A 78 -2.48 -7.33 2.65
CA LEU A 78 -1.97 -6.84 1.37
C LEU A 78 -0.50 -7.22 1.29
N VAL A 79 -0.16 -8.11 0.37
CA VAL A 79 1.18 -8.64 0.19
C VAL A 79 1.76 -8.16 -1.12
N TRP A 80 3.06 -7.94 -1.09
CA TRP A 80 3.88 -7.80 -2.27
C TRP A 80 4.83 -8.99 -2.35
N THR A 81 4.70 -9.75 -3.44
CA THR A 81 5.54 -10.91 -3.74
C THR A 81 6.47 -10.66 -4.92
N ASP A 82 7.63 -11.31 -4.90
CA ASP A 82 8.50 -11.42 -6.06
C ASP A 82 8.05 -12.54 -7.02
N TYR A 83 8.78 -12.74 -8.12
CA TYR A 83 8.54 -13.80 -9.12
C TYR A 83 8.56 -15.22 -8.56
N SER A 84 9.25 -15.45 -7.44
CA SER A 84 9.28 -16.75 -6.77
C SER A 84 8.11 -16.93 -5.80
N SER A 85 7.19 -15.96 -5.77
CA SER A 85 6.10 -15.84 -4.80
C SER A 85 6.56 -15.61 -3.35
N ALA A 86 7.82 -15.20 -3.15
CA ALA A 86 8.31 -14.85 -1.83
C ALA A 86 7.80 -13.46 -1.42
N ILE A 87 7.34 -13.32 -0.18
CA ILE A 87 6.84 -12.05 0.37
C ILE A 87 8.02 -11.10 0.61
N VAL A 88 8.02 -9.97 -0.09
CA VAL A 88 9.04 -8.91 0.02
C VAL A 88 8.58 -7.82 0.99
N TRP A 89 7.28 -7.54 1.03
CA TRP A 89 6.66 -6.61 1.96
C TRP A 89 5.19 -7.00 2.21
N GLN A 90 4.66 -6.64 3.37
CA GLN A 90 3.26 -6.87 3.73
C GLN A 90 2.75 -5.84 4.74
N THR A 91 1.44 -5.59 4.74
CA THR A 91 0.78 -4.72 5.73
C THR A 91 0.72 -5.32 7.13
N ASN A 92 0.91 -6.64 7.26
CA ASN A 92 0.71 -7.41 8.51
C ASN A 92 -0.71 -7.28 9.06
N THR A 93 -1.71 -7.33 8.17
CA THR A 93 -3.13 -7.22 8.52
C THR A 93 -3.90 -8.53 8.35
N ALA A 94 -3.19 -9.66 8.29
CA ALA A 94 -3.81 -10.98 8.28
C ALA A 94 -4.58 -11.20 9.59
N GLN A 95 -5.88 -11.47 9.51
CA GLN A 95 -6.73 -11.86 10.66
C GLN A 95 -6.71 -10.87 11.85
N THR A 96 -6.41 -9.59 11.64
CA THR A 96 -6.57 -8.53 12.66
C THR A 96 -8.04 -8.10 12.85
N GLY A 97 -8.99 -9.04 12.72
CA GLY A 97 -10.40 -8.78 12.93
C GLY A 97 -11.23 -10.02 13.17
#